data_AF-A0A0G1LNN7-F1
#
_entry.id   AF-A0A0G1LNN7-F1
#
_cell.length_a   1.000
_cell.length_b   1.000
_cell.length_c   1.000
_cell.angle_alpha   90.00
_cell.angle_beta   90.00
_cell.angle_gamma   90.00
#
_symmetry.space_group_name_H-M   'P 1'
#
loop_
_entity.id
_entity.type
_entity.pdbx_description
1 polymer ?
#
loop_
_entity_poly.entity_id
_entity_poly.type
_entity_poly.pdbx_seq_one_letter_code
_entity_poly.pdbx_strand_id
1 'polypeptide(L)' 'MDTKDLGTGIYAGVTYHVIEKGGKKYISPDPNFLSMFTQNGANLHLLDDIGDKDPDEVMEALFATMKKPE' A
#
# COMPACT_ATOMS: atom_id res chain seq x y z
N MET A 1 13.35 -15.15 -7.76
CA MET A 1 12.30 -14.16 -8.10
C MET A 1 12.79 -12.84 -7.57
N ASP A 2 13.31 -12.01 -8.46
CA ASP A 2 13.89 -10.72 -8.13
C ASP A 2 12.76 -9.73 -7.84
N THR A 3 12.79 -9.15 -6.64
CA THR A 3 11.94 -8.01 -6.28
C THR A 3 12.72 -6.74 -6.61
N LYS A 4 12.12 -5.83 -7.37
CA LYS A 4 12.73 -4.55 -7.73
C LYS A 4 11.99 -3.42 -7.02
N ASP A 5 12.72 -2.55 -6.32
CA ASP A 5 12.15 -1.30 -5.81
C ASP A 5 11.97 -0.33 -6.98
N LEU A 6 10.74 0.16 -7.19
CA LEU A 6 10.40 1.13 -8.22
C LEU A 6 10.41 2.56 -7.68
N GLY A 7 10.30 2.73 -6.36
CA GLY A 7 10.32 4.03 -5.71
C GLY A 7 9.55 4.06 -4.40
N THR A 8 9.68 5.19 -3.71
CA THR A 8 9.00 5.46 -2.44
C THR A 8 8.12 6.69 -2.60
N GLY A 9 6.88 6.62 -2.13
CA GLY A 9 5.94 7.73 -2.08
C GLY A 9 5.49 8.03 -0.65
N ILE A 10 4.86 9.20 -0.46
CA ILE A 10 4.28 9.60 0.82
C ILE A 10 2.85 10.07 0.57
N TYR A 11 1.87 9.37 1.13
CA TYR A 11 0.46 9.73 1.04
C TYR A 11 -0.10 9.99 2.44
N ALA A 12 -0.73 11.15 2.66
CA ALA A 12 -1.35 11.52 3.94
C ALA A 12 -0.45 11.33 5.19
N GLY A 13 0.86 11.57 5.04
CA GLY A 13 1.85 11.39 6.11
C GLY A 13 2.39 9.97 6.28
N VAL A 14 2.03 9.06 5.37
CA VAL A 14 2.43 7.66 5.38
C VAL A 14 3.38 7.38 4.23
N THR A 15 4.53 6.81 4.56
CA THR A 15 5.50 6.37 3.57
C THR A 15 5.10 5.00 3.02
N TYR A 16 5.20 4.83 1.70
CA TYR A 16 4.94 3.56 1.02
C TYR A 16 5.99 3.28 -0.05
N HIS A 17 6.28 2.00 -0.27
CA HIS A 17 7.19 1.53 -1.32
C HIS A 17 6.41 0.91 -2.45
N VAL A 18 6.77 1.22 -3.69
CA VAL A 18 6.27 0.53 -4.87
C VAL A 18 7.32 -0.49 -5.28
N ILE A 19 6.95 -1.77 -5.23
CA ILE A 19 7.84 -2.87 -5.59
C ILE A 19 7.29 -3.63 -6.79
N GLU A 20 8.17 -4.07 -7.68
CA GLU A 20 7.83 -4.97 -8.78
C GLU A 20 8.33 -6.38 -8.45
N LYS A 21 7.45 -7.37 -8.54
CA LYS A 21 7.78 -8.78 -8.33
C LYS A 21 7.08 -9.64 -9.37
N GLY A 22 7.87 -10.33 -10.19
CA GLY A 22 7.32 -11.19 -11.25
C GLY A 22 6.51 -10.43 -12.32
N GLY A 23 6.90 -9.19 -12.62
CA GLY A 23 6.21 -8.33 -13.59
C GLY A 23 4.93 -7.66 -13.06
N LYS A 24 4.60 -7.85 -11.78
CA LYS A 24 3.48 -7.22 -11.10
C LYS A 24 3.99 -6.17 -10.15
N LYS A 25 3.26 -5.04 -10.05
CA LYS A 25 3.59 -3.95 -9.13
C LYS A 25 2.74 -4.10 -7.88
N TYR A 26 3.32 -3.80 -6.73
CA TYR A 26 2.69 -3.89 -5.43
C TYR A 26 3.02 -2.65 -4.63
N ILE A 27 2.12 -2.27 -3.72
CA ILE A 27 2.39 -1.25 -2.72
C ILE A 27 2.66 -1.93 -1.38
N SER A 28 3.84 -1.66 -0.86
CA SER A 28 4.29 -2.08 0.47
C SER A 28 4.35 -0.84 1.36
N PRO A 29 3.27 -0.51 2.10
CA PRO A 29 3.30 0.58 3.04
C PRO A 29 4.24 0.28 4.22
N ASP A 30 4.74 1.33 4.88
CA ASP A 30 5.64 1.19 6.02
C ASP A 30 5.02 0.34 7.16
N PRO A 31 5.78 -0.50 7.87
CA PRO A 31 5.26 -1.29 8.98
C PRO A 31 4.61 -0.47 10.11
N ASN A 32 5.04 0.78 10.33
CA ASN A 32 4.37 1.67 11.29
C ASN A 32 2.96 2.03 10.81
N PHE A 33 2.77 2.18 9.50
CA PHE A 33 1.43 2.30 8.93
C PHE A 33 0.66 1.03 9.25
N LEU A 34 1.12 -0.15 8.82
CA LEU A 34 0.46 -1.44 9.07
C LEU A 34 0.03 -1.63 10.53
N SER A 35 0.83 -1.16 11.50
CA SER A 35 0.45 -1.20 12.92
C SER A 35 -0.83 -0.41 13.25
N MET A 36 -1.08 0.72 12.58
CA MET A 36 -2.33 1.47 12.64
C MET A 36 -3.51 0.74 11.96
N PHE A 37 -3.26 -0.12 10.97
CA PHE A 37 -4.29 -0.95 10.28
C PHE A 37 -4.64 -2.21 11.08
N THR A 38 -3.63 -2.79 11.74
CA THR A 38 -3.76 -4.08 12.44
C THR A 38 -4.67 -3.94 13.68
N GLN A 39 -4.79 -2.73 14.26
CA GLN A 39 -5.78 -2.47 15.32
C GLN A 39 -7.24 -2.60 14.85
N ASN A 40 -7.53 -2.46 13.55
CA ASN A 40 -8.87 -2.61 12.96
C ASN A 40 -9.07 -3.94 12.21
N GLY A 41 -8.19 -4.94 12.40
CA GLY A 41 -8.38 -6.28 11.84
C GLY A 41 -8.07 -6.44 10.35
N ALA A 42 -7.57 -5.40 9.67
CA ALA A 42 -7.14 -5.50 8.28
C ALA A 42 -5.73 -6.12 8.21
N ASN A 43 -5.65 -7.42 7.94
CA ASN A 43 -4.41 -8.10 7.54
C ASN A 43 -4.00 -7.62 6.14
N LEU A 44 -3.38 -6.45 6.07
CA LEU A 44 -2.94 -5.82 4.83
C LEU A 44 -1.58 -6.41 4.40
N HIS A 45 -1.57 -7.72 4.13
CA HIS A 45 -0.39 -8.40 3.61
C HIS A 45 -0.23 -8.06 2.12
N LEU A 46 0.49 -6.98 1.84
CA LEU A 46 0.73 -6.42 0.50
C LEU A 46 -0.60 -5.94 -0.12
N LEU A 47 -0.70 -4.63 -0.36
CA LEU A 47 -1.77 -4.15 -1.21
C LEU A 47 -1.61 -4.86 -2.55
N ASP A 48 -2.70 -5.50 -2.98
CA ASP A 48 -2.83 -6.33 -4.17
C ASP A 48 -2.04 -5.81 -5.39
N ASP A 49 -1.84 -6.68 -6.38
CA ASP A 49 -1.28 -6.30 -7.67
C ASP A 49 -1.97 -5.03 -8.20
N ILE A 50 -1.27 -3.90 -8.14
CA ILE A 50 -1.82 -2.61 -8.55
C ILE A 50 -1.84 -2.50 -10.08
N GLY A 51 -1.15 -3.38 -10.79
CA GLY A 51 -1.01 -3.35 -12.24
C GLY A 51 -0.47 -2.00 -12.72
N ASP A 52 -1.25 -1.32 -13.55
CA ASP A 52 -0.95 0.03 -14.07
C ASP A 52 -1.66 1.16 -13.29
N LYS A 53 -2.33 0.86 -12.17
CA LYS A 53 -2.95 1.90 -11.35
C LYS A 53 -1.90 2.81 -10.73
N ASP A 54 -2.26 4.08 -10.56
CA ASP A 54 -1.42 5.04 -9.88
C ASP A 54 -1.29 4.67 -8.38
N PRO A 55 -0.07 4.65 -7.83
CA PRO A 55 0.13 4.32 -6.42
C PRO A 55 -0.62 5.25 -5.45
N ASP A 56 -0.75 6.53 -5.78
CA ASP A 56 -1.46 7.48 -4.94
C ASP A 56 -2.98 7.23 -4.97
N GLU A 57 -3.55 6.81 -6.09
CA GLU A 57 -4.98 6.43 -6.20
C GLU A 57 -5.29 5.20 -5.34
N VAL A 58 -4.39 4.21 -5.32
CA VAL A 58 -4.55 3.00 -4.48
C VAL A 58 -4.45 3.36 -3.01
N MET A 59 -3.51 4.25 -2.64
CA MET A 59 -3.39 4.75 -1.28
C MET A 59 -4.63 5.58 -0.89
N GLU A 60 -5.14 6.43 -1.77
CA GLU A 60 -6.38 7.17 -1.55
C GLU A 60 -7.56 6.23 -1.29
N ALA A 61 -7.76 5.21 -2.12
CA ALA A 61 -8.83 4.23 -1.95
C ALA A 61 -8.71 3.46 -0.62
N LEU A 62 -7.49 3.10 -0.23
CA LEU A 62 -7.22 2.46 1.05
C LEU A 62 -7.60 3.36 2.23
N PHE A 63 -7.19 4.63 2.20
CA PHE A 63 -7.55 5.61 3.22
C PHE A 63 -9.04 5.95 3.21
N ALA A 64 -9.68 5.99 2.05
CA ALA A 64 -11.12 6.23 1.92
C ALA A 64 -11.93 5.08 2.52
N THR A 65 -11.47 3.84 2.35
CA THR A 65 -12.08 2.65 2.97
C THR A 65 -12.01 2.73 4.50
N MET A 66 -10.95 3.31 5.06
CA MET A 66 -10.83 3.54 6.52
C MET A 66 -11.67 4.71 7.06
N LYS A 67 -11.84 5.78 6.27
CA LYS A 67 -12.59 6.97 6.70
C LYS A 67 -14.10 6.74 6.83
N LYS A 68 -14.60 5.56 6.45
CA LYS A 68 -15.93 5.10 6.82
C LYS A 68 -15.84 4.20 8.05
N PRO A 69 -15.90 4.76 9.27
CA PRO A 69 -16.43 4.00 10.38
C PRO A 69 -17.92 3.77 10.06
N GLU A 70 -18.34 2.51 10.00
CA GLU A 70 -19.76 2.17 10.15
C GLU A 70 -20.29 2.69 11.50
#